data_AF-A0A0T6ATW6-F1
#
_entry.id   AF-A0A0T6ATW6-F1
#
_cell.length_a   1.000
_cell.length_b   1.000
_cell.length_c   1.000
_cell.angle_alpha   90.00
_cell.angle_beta   90.00
_cell.angle_gamma   90.00
#
_symmetry.space_group_name_H-M   'P 1'
#
loop_
_entity.id
_entity.type
_entity.pdbx_description
1 polymer ?
#
loop_
_entity_poly.entity_id
_entity_poly.type
_entity_poly.pdbx_seq_one_letter_code
_entity_poly.pdbx_strand_id
1 'polypeptide(L)'
;DDSLFIVTDCNMNWLDDYYHSLIQQRLQTENEISHLRETVSSLWKKLDEDIKATNEFLQKHTGNSLATLEAFQQEVKRCEHLKRANIEKFIKTMREELILLWEKCHFAAVERESFEYFNDHLYTEDLLTFHEIEVGKMKRYYEANKEILITLEKREEYWKRKTELEERENDPNRYKNRGGTLLKEEKERNGLTKKLREMDLELLEIARGYEEQNNRPFLSWGRTIPDIIEKT
;
A
#
# COMPACT_ATOMS: atom_id res chain seq x y z
N ASP A 1 -53.55 38.25 23.64
CA ASP A 1 -54.98 37.91 23.77
C ASP A 1 -55.01 36.42 24.06
N ASP A 2 -54.83 36.08 25.35
CA ASP A 2 -54.49 34.72 25.81
C ASP A 2 -55.72 33.82 26.00
N SER A 3 -56.79 34.09 25.23
CA SER A 3 -58.11 33.48 25.41
C SER A 3 -58.47 32.42 24.36
N LEU A 4 -57.52 32.01 23.53
CA LEU A 4 -57.77 31.09 22.40
C LEU A 4 -57.71 29.59 22.75
N PHE A 5 -57.26 29.21 23.94
CA PHE A 5 -57.24 27.81 24.37
C PHE A 5 -58.48 27.46 25.21
N ILE A 6 -59.39 26.69 24.64
CA ILE A 6 -60.55 26.15 25.36
C ILE A 6 -60.12 24.87 26.09
N VAL A 7 -60.19 24.86 27.41
CA VAL A 7 -59.85 23.69 28.23
C VAL A 7 -60.97 22.65 28.06
N THR A 8 -60.70 21.62 27.26
CA THR A 8 -61.58 20.47 27.03
C THR A 8 -60.77 19.18 27.21
N ASP A 9 -61.42 18.06 27.53
CA ASP A 9 -60.73 16.77 27.70
C ASP A 9 -59.93 16.38 26.44
N CYS A 10 -60.48 16.64 25.24
CA CYS A 10 -59.77 16.41 23.98
C CYS A 10 -58.51 17.28 23.82
N ASN A 11 -58.60 18.58 24.16
CA ASN A 11 -57.45 19.48 24.07
C ASN A 11 -56.39 19.19 25.14
N MET A 12 -56.81 18.73 26.32
CA MET A 12 -55.90 18.30 27.39
C MET A 12 -55.18 17.00 27.03
N ASN A 13 -55.88 16.02 26.46
CA ASN A 13 -55.25 14.78 25.97
C ASN A 13 -54.28 15.06 24.81
N TRP A 14 -54.64 15.94 23.86
CA TRP A 14 -53.73 16.35 22.79
C TRP A 14 -52.47 17.05 23.33
N LEU A 15 -52.61 17.92 24.34
CA LEU A 15 -51.46 18.55 24.99
C LEU A 15 -50.57 17.53 25.70
N ASP A 16 -51.15 16.53 26.36
CA ASP A 16 -50.41 15.46 27.04
C ASP A 16 -49.64 14.59 26.03
N ASP A 17 -50.29 14.18 24.95
CA ASP A 17 -49.66 13.47 23.83
C ASP A 17 -48.53 14.30 23.20
N TYR A 18 -48.77 15.61 22.98
CA TYR A 18 -47.77 16.51 22.43
C TYR A 18 -46.58 16.69 23.38
N TYR A 19 -46.82 16.86 24.68
CA TYR A 19 -45.78 16.92 25.70
C TYR A 19 -44.95 15.64 25.76
N HIS A 20 -45.60 14.47 25.73
CA HIS A 20 -44.92 13.18 25.65
C HIS A 20 -44.06 13.06 24.39
N SER A 21 -44.57 13.52 23.23
CA SER A 21 -43.80 13.52 21.98
C SER A 21 -42.55 14.43 22.06
N LEU A 22 -42.66 15.60 22.69
CA LEU A 22 -41.52 16.52 22.89
C LEU A 22 -40.47 15.94 23.84
N ILE A 23 -40.89 15.23 24.90
CA ILE A 23 -39.97 14.50 25.78
C ILE A 23 -39.22 13.44 24.98
N GLN A 24 -39.92 12.65 24.16
CA GLN A 24 -39.29 11.61 23.34
C GLN A 24 -38.27 12.20 22.36
N GLN A 25 -38.62 13.28 21.66
CA GLN A 25 -37.70 13.96 20.75
C GLN A 25 -36.47 14.52 21.46
N ARG A 26 -36.65 15.10 22.66
CA ARG A 26 -35.54 15.55 23.49
C ARG A 26 -34.63 14.38 23.83
N LEU A 27 -35.16 13.30 24.42
CA LEU A 27 -34.38 12.13 24.82
C LEU A 27 -33.64 11.50 23.62
N GLN A 28 -34.27 11.42 22.46
CA GLN A 28 -33.65 10.92 21.24
C GLN A 28 -32.44 11.79 20.82
N THR A 29 -32.60 13.11 20.85
CA THR A 29 -31.52 14.07 20.54
C THR A 29 -30.37 13.93 21.54
N GLU A 30 -30.68 13.80 22.83
CA GLU A 30 -29.67 13.61 23.88
C GLU A 30 -28.87 12.32 23.69
N ASN A 31 -29.55 11.22 23.38
CA ASN A 31 -28.92 9.94 23.08
C ASN A 31 -28.04 10.00 21.83
N GLU A 32 -28.51 10.65 20.76
CA GLU A 32 -27.74 10.83 19.53
C GLU A 32 -26.46 11.64 19.78
N ILE A 33 -26.57 12.76 20.52
CA ILE A 33 -25.42 13.58 20.90
C ILE A 33 -24.43 12.78 21.76
N SER A 34 -24.92 12.00 22.72
CA SER A 34 -24.07 11.13 23.55
C SER A 34 -23.29 10.12 22.69
N HIS A 35 -23.97 9.47 21.74
CA HIS A 35 -23.33 8.55 20.82
C HIS A 35 -22.27 9.24 19.95
N LEU A 36 -22.60 10.40 19.37
CA LEU A 36 -21.65 11.17 18.56
C LEU A 36 -20.43 11.62 19.37
N ARG A 37 -20.60 11.99 20.65
CA ARG A 37 -19.47 12.31 21.55
C ARG A 37 -18.52 11.12 21.69
N GLU A 38 -19.06 9.92 21.89
CA GLU A 38 -18.26 8.69 22.00
C GLU A 38 -17.54 8.39 20.68
N THR A 39 -18.24 8.49 19.54
CA THR A 39 -17.67 8.29 18.21
C THR A 39 -16.52 9.26 17.94
N VAL A 40 -16.74 10.56 18.13
CA VAL A 40 -15.73 11.60 17.93
C VAL A 40 -14.55 11.40 18.88
N SER A 41 -14.79 11.09 20.15
CA SER A 41 -13.71 10.82 21.12
C SER A 41 -12.86 9.61 20.72
N SER A 42 -13.48 8.57 20.15
CA SER A 42 -12.76 7.42 19.61
C SER A 42 -11.94 7.79 18.37
N LEU A 43 -12.50 8.58 17.46
CA LEU A 43 -11.81 9.06 16.26
C LEU A 43 -10.61 9.95 16.60
N TRP A 44 -10.76 10.91 17.52
CA TRP A 44 -9.65 11.76 17.97
C TRP A 44 -8.51 10.94 18.56
N LYS A 45 -8.79 9.90 19.36
CA LYS A 45 -7.76 9.00 19.89
C LYS A 45 -7.03 8.23 18.78
N LYS A 46 -7.75 7.76 17.76
CA LYS A 46 -7.16 7.04 16.62
C LYS A 46 -6.34 7.96 15.71
N LEU A 47 -6.75 9.23 15.59
CA LEU A 47 -6.09 10.25 14.77
C LEU A 47 -4.96 10.98 15.51
N ASP A 48 -4.76 10.70 16.80
CA ASP A 48 -3.80 11.39 17.68
C ASP A 48 -3.99 12.92 17.66
N GLU A 49 -5.25 13.36 17.76
CA GLU A 49 -5.61 14.78 17.74
C GLU A 49 -5.23 15.49 19.05
N ASP A 50 -4.92 16.79 18.97
CA ASP A 50 -4.46 17.57 20.11
C ASP A 50 -5.49 17.61 21.25
N ILE A 51 -5.06 17.19 22.43
CA ILE A 51 -5.88 17.17 23.65
C ILE A 51 -6.41 18.57 23.98
N LYS A 52 -5.67 19.65 23.66
CA LYS A 52 -6.17 21.02 23.90
C LYS A 52 -7.33 21.36 22.98
N ALA A 53 -7.18 21.14 21.67
CA ALA A 53 -8.22 21.40 20.69
C ALA A 53 -9.50 20.59 20.94
N THR A 54 -9.35 19.31 21.29
CA THR A 54 -10.49 18.43 21.62
C THR A 54 -11.23 18.88 22.90
N ASN A 55 -10.50 19.30 23.94
CA ASN A 55 -11.10 19.86 25.15
C ASN A 55 -11.82 21.18 24.90
N GLU A 56 -11.24 22.08 24.10
CA GLU A 56 -11.89 23.35 23.72
C GLU A 56 -13.20 23.09 22.97
N PHE A 57 -13.21 22.12 22.05
CA PHE A 57 -14.43 21.72 21.35
C PHE A 57 -15.50 21.19 22.31
N LEU A 58 -15.14 20.29 23.23
CA LEU A 58 -16.08 19.74 24.21
C LEU A 58 -16.64 20.83 25.15
N GLN A 59 -15.81 21.79 25.58
CA GLN A 59 -16.23 22.91 26.42
C GLN A 59 -17.19 23.87 25.70
N LYS A 60 -16.97 24.08 24.40
CA LYS A 60 -17.87 24.90 23.56
C LYS A 60 -19.22 24.22 23.31
N HIS A 61 -19.26 22.89 23.33
CA HIS A 61 -20.42 22.08 22.98
C HIS A 61 -20.85 21.17 24.13
N THR A 62 -21.26 21.74 25.27
CA THR A 62 -21.68 20.99 26.48
C THR A 62 -23.17 20.64 26.53
N GLY A 63 -24.04 21.41 25.87
CA GLY A 63 -25.49 21.22 25.90
C GLY A 63 -26.04 20.26 24.83
N ASN A 64 -27.34 19.96 24.90
CA ASN A 64 -28.05 19.05 23.97
C ASN A 64 -28.90 19.80 22.92
N SER A 65 -28.43 20.95 22.45
CA SER A 65 -29.13 21.74 21.44
C SER A 65 -28.91 21.18 20.03
N LEU A 66 -29.78 21.56 19.09
CA LEU A 66 -29.61 21.25 17.67
C LEU A 66 -28.25 21.74 17.14
N ALA A 67 -27.80 22.91 17.59
CA ALA A 67 -26.48 23.44 17.23
C ALA A 67 -25.34 22.55 17.73
N THR A 68 -25.47 21.95 18.92
CA THR A 68 -24.49 20.96 19.39
C THR A 68 -24.52 19.69 18.53
N LEU A 69 -25.72 19.18 18.20
CA LEU A 69 -25.87 18.01 17.34
C LEU A 69 -25.16 18.22 15.99
N GLU A 70 -25.46 19.34 15.32
CA GLU A 70 -24.85 19.70 14.04
C GLU A 70 -23.33 19.84 14.13
N ALA A 71 -22.82 20.45 15.21
CA ALA A 71 -21.39 20.58 15.44
C ALA A 71 -20.70 19.21 15.56
N PHE A 72 -21.29 18.27 16.33
CA PHE A 72 -20.75 16.92 16.46
C PHE A 72 -20.83 16.13 15.14
N GLN A 73 -21.93 16.24 14.39
CA GLN A 73 -22.04 15.60 13.07
C GLN A 73 -21.00 16.15 12.07
N GLN A 74 -20.74 17.46 12.09
CA GLN A 74 -19.69 18.08 11.28
C GLN A 74 -18.30 17.61 11.70
N GLU A 75 -18.06 17.49 13.01
CA GLU A 75 -16.78 17.03 13.54
C GLU A 75 -16.51 15.55 13.20
N VAL A 76 -17.53 14.69 13.24
CA VAL A 76 -17.42 13.31 12.72
C VAL A 76 -17.02 13.32 11.26
N LYS A 77 -17.70 14.13 10.42
CA LYS A 77 -17.37 14.24 8.98
C LYS A 77 -15.94 14.72 8.76
N ARG A 78 -15.47 15.70 9.55
CA ARG A 78 -14.09 16.20 9.51
C ARG A 78 -13.10 15.10 9.87
N CYS A 79 -13.34 14.37 10.96
CA CYS A 79 -12.48 13.28 11.42
C CYS A 79 -12.43 12.14 10.40
N GLU A 80 -13.57 11.73 9.83
CA GLU A 80 -13.62 10.69 8.79
C GLU A 80 -12.89 11.11 7.52
N HIS A 81 -12.98 12.39 7.13
CA HIS A 81 -12.20 12.92 6.02
C HIS A 81 -10.70 12.87 6.30
N LEU A 82 -10.27 13.29 7.49
CA LEU A 82 -8.87 13.24 7.90
C LEU A 82 -8.34 11.80 7.96
N LYS A 83 -9.13 10.87 8.51
CA LYS A 83 -8.85 9.44 8.52
C LYS A 83 -8.62 8.91 7.11
N ARG A 84 -9.53 9.22 6.17
CA ARG A 84 -9.40 8.82 4.76
C ARG A 84 -8.13 9.39 4.12
N ALA A 85 -7.83 10.67 4.36
CA ALA A 85 -6.63 11.32 3.84
C ALA A 85 -5.33 10.69 4.40
N ASN A 86 -5.33 10.30 5.68
CA ASN A 86 -4.22 9.58 6.29
C ASN A 86 -4.04 8.19 5.65
N ILE A 87 -5.13 7.43 5.52
CA ILE A 87 -5.13 6.11 4.86
C ILE A 87 -4.62 6.23 3.41
N GLU A 88 -5.08 7.22 2.65
CA GLU A 88 -4.61 7.50 1.30
C GLU A 88 -3.09 7.69 1.26
N LYS A 89 -2.53 8.47 2.18
CA LYS A 89 -1.08 8.69 2.27
C LYS A 89 -0.34 7.38 2.53
N PHE A 90 -0.80 6.57 3.48
CA PHE A 90 -0.19 5.28 3.78
C PHE A 90 -0.23 4.33 2.58
N ILE A 91 -1.39 4.20 1.93
CA ILE A 91 -1.54 3.33 0.75
C ILE A 91 -0.62 3.79 -0.38
N LYS A 92 -0.49 5.10 -0.63
CA LYS A 92 0.45 5.61 -1.65
C LYS A 92 1.90 5.21 -1.35
N THR A 93 2.36 5.40 -0.11
CA THR A 93 3.70 4.96 0.31
C THR A 93 3.89 3.45 0.12
N MET A 94 2.87 2.65 0.44
CA MET A 94 2.93 1.20 0.27
C MET A 94 2.93 0.76 -1.19
N ARG A 95 2.25 1.50 -2.08
CA ARG A 95 2.31 1.26 -3.53
C ARG A 95 3.71 1.53 -4.08
N GLU A 96 4.36 2.61 -3.63
CA GLU A 96 5.75 2.90 -3.97
C GLU A 96 6.67 1.76 -3.47
N GLU A 97 6.47 1.29 -2.24
CA GLU A 97 7.21 0.15 -1.69
C GLU A 97 6.96 -1.14 -2.50
N LEU A 98 5.71 -1.42 -2.88
CA LEU A 98 5.35 -2.58 -3.71
C LEU A 98 6.02 -2.53 -5.08
N ILE A 99 6.06 -1.37 -5.73
CA ILE A 99 6.75 -1.19 -7.02
C ILE A 99 8.23 -1.58 -6.87
N LEU A 100 8.90 -1.05 -5.84
CA LEU A 100 10.31 -1.36 -5.58
C LEU A 100 10.52 -2.84 -5.25
N LEU A 101 9.61 -3.48 -4.50
CA LEU A 101 9.68 -4.90 -4.20
C LEU A 101 9.45 -5.76 -5.45
N TRP A 102 8.50 -5.39 -6.32
CA TRP A 102 8.26 -6.07 -7.58
C TRP A 102 9.46 -5.96 -8.53
N GLU A 103 10.11 -4.80 -8.59
CA GLU A 103 11.35 -4.62 -9.34
C GLU A 103 12.48 -5.51 -8.78
N LYS A 104 12.70 -5.50 -7.47
CA LYS A 104 13.70 -6.35 -6.79
C LYS A 104 13.44 -7.85 -6.93
N CYS A 105 12.17 -8.24 -7.05
CA CYS A 105 11.79 -9.64 -7.26
C CYS A 105 11.67 -10.00 -8.75
N HIS A 106 12.00 -9.07 -9.65
CA HIS A 106 11.91 -9.23 -11.10
C HIS A 106 10.51 -9.58 -11.63
N PHE A 107 9.43 -9.14 -10.95
CA PHE A 107 8.06 -9.43 -11.38
C PHE A 107 7.74 -8.71 -12.69
N ALA A 108 7.17 -9.43 -13.65
CA ALA A 108 6.65 -8.87 -14.89
C ALA A 108 5.33 -8.12 -14.67
N ALA A 109 4.96 -7.24 -15.60
CA ALA A 109 3.71 -6.47 -15.51
C ALA A 109 2.47 -7.35 -15.29
N VAL A 110 2.37 -8.47 -16.01
CA VAL A 110 1.26 -9.43 -15.91
C VAL A 110 1.17 -10.03 -14.50
N GLU A 111 2.30 -10.28 -13.83
CA GLU A 111 2.30 -10.82 -12.47
C GLU A 111 1.85 -9.77 -11.45
N ARG A 112 2.19 -8.49 -11.69
CA ARG A 112 1.77 -7.36 -10.84
C ARG A 112 0.25 -7.13 -10.92
N GLU A 113 -0.36 -7.40 -12.06
CA GLU A 113 -1.82 -7.29 -12.26
C GLU A 113 -2.61 -8.30 -11.42
N SER A 114 -1.97 -9.34 -10.88
CA SER A 114 -2.63 -10.27 -9.94
C SER A 114 -3.09 -9.60 -8.64
N PHE A 115 -2.53 -8.44 -8.29
CA PHE A 115 -3.01 -7.63 -7.17
C PHE A 115 -4.02 -6.58 -7.65
N GLU A 116 -5.29 -6.98 -7.72
CA GLU A 116 -6.40 -6.17 -8.26
C GLU A 116 -6.59 -4.83 -7.51
N TYR A 117 -6.23 -4.78 -6.22
CA TYR A 117 -6.40 -3.60 -5.37
C TYR A 117 -5.34 -2.50 -5.60
N PHE A 118 -4.35 -2.74 -6.47
CA PHE A 118 -3.24 -1.80 -6.67
C PHE A 118 -3.69 -0.42 -7.16
N ASN A 119 -4.72 -0.35 -8.00
CA ASN A 119 -5.21 0.90 -8.59
C ASN A 119 -6.51 1.41 -7.94
N ASP A 120 -6.94 0.83 -6.81
CA ASP A 120 -8.17 1.27 -6.15
C ASP A 120 -7.98 2.68 -5.55
N HIS A 121 -9.04 3.49 -5.58
CA HIS A 121 -9.06 4.84 -5.00
C HIS A 121 -10.05 4.96 -3.83
N LEU A 122 -10.70 3.86 -3.45
CA LEU A 122 -11.56 3.80 -2.28
C LEU A 122 -10.72 3.57 -1.02
N TYR A 123 -10.16 4.64 -0.47
CA TYR A 123 -9.26 4.62 0.69
C TYR A 123 -9.98 4.24 2.01
N THR A 124 -10.24 2.94 2.16
CA THR A 124 -10.83 2.31 3.35
C THR A 124 -9.77 1.59 4.19
N GLU A 125 -10.13 1.23 5.43
CA GLU A 125 -9.27 0.39 6.27
C GLU A 125 -9.03 -0.98 5.63
N ASP A 126 -10.04 -1.56 4.98
CA ASP A 126 -9.89 -2.84 4.26
C ASP A 126 -8.86 -2.74 3.13
N LEU A 127 -8.89 -1.65 2.35
CA LEU A 127 -7.91 -1.42 1.29
C LEU A 127 -6.49 -1.31 1.84
N LEU A 128 -6.31 -0.64 2.97
CA LEU A 128 -5.03 -0.55 3.67
C LEU A 128 -4.56 -1.95 4.09
N THR A 129 -5.42 -2.75 4.70
CA THR A 129 -5.10 -4.13 5.11
C THR A 129 -4.71 -5.02 3.92
N PHE A 130 -5.38 -4.90 2.77
CA PHE A 130 -4.98 -5.64 1.56
C PHE A 130 -3.56 -5.26 1.11
N HIS A 131 -3.20 -3.98 1.15
CA HIS A 131 -1.84 -3.54 0.83
C HIS A 131 -0.81 -4.05 1.86
N GLU A 132 -1.14 -4.08 3.15
CA GLU A 132 -0.25 -4.61 4.21
C GLU A 132 0.05 -6.09 4.02
N ILE A 133 -0.98 -6.87 3.69
CA ILE A 133 -0.85 -8.29 3.40
C ILE A 133 0.03 -8.50 2.17
N GLU A 134 -0.20 -7.74 1.08
CA GLU A 134 0.56 -7.90 -0.15
C GLU A 134 2.03 -7.47 0.01
N VAL A 135 2.31 -6.35 0.69
CA VAL A 135 3.69 -5.94 1.04
C VAL A 135 4.36 -7.02 1.87
N GLY A 136 3.68 -7.55 2.89
CA GLY A 136 4.20 -8.61 3.74
C GLY A 136 4.50 -9.89 2.95
N LYS A 137 3.61 -10.27 2.03
CA LYS A 137 3.80 -11.41 1.12
C LYS A 137 5.01 -11.20 0.22
N MET A 138 5.16 -10.01 -0.39
CA MET A 138 6.29 -9.69 -1.25
C MET A 138 7.63 -9.68 -0.49
N LYS A 139 7.66 -9.16 0.74
CA LYS A 139 8.86 -9.22 1.60
C LYS A 139 9.26 -10.65 1.92
N ARG A 140 8.28 -11.51 2.27
CA ARG A 140 8.54 -12.94 2.52
C ARG A 140 9.04 -13.65 1.26
N TYR A 141 8.45 -13.33 0.11
CA TYR A 141 8.90 -13.88 -1.18
C TYR A 141 10.34 -13.49 -1.48
N TYR A 142 10.68 -12.20 -1.31
CA TYR A 142 12.04 -11.71 -1.52
C TYR A 142 13.04 -12.43 -0.61
N GLU A 143 12.78 -12.52 0.70
CA GLU A 143 13.73 -13.16 1.61
C GLU A 143 13.85 -14.67 1.37
N ALA A 144 12.76 -15.36 1.02
CA ALA A 144 12.80 -16.78 0.68
C ALA A 144 13.59 -17.07 -0.62
N ASN A 145 13.57 -16.14 -1.57
CA ASN A 145 14.18 -16.29 -2.90
C ASN A 145 15.39 -15.37 -3.12
N LYS A 146 15.98 -14.88 -2.02
CA LYS A 146 17.03 -13.87 -2.07
C LYS A 146 18.29 -14.35 -2.79
N GLU A 147 18.63 -15.62 -2.60
CA GLU A 147 19.80 -16.25 -3.22
C GLU A 147 19.67 -16.24 -4.75
N ILE A 148 18.56 -16.77 -5.29
CA ILE A 148 18.33 -16.80 -6.74
C ILE A 148 18.26 -15.39 -7.34
N LEU A 149 17.60 -14.44 -6.66
CA LEU A 149 17.48 -13.06 -7.12
C LEU A 149 18.84 -12.36 -7.19
N ILE A 150 19.65 -12.45 -6.13
CA ILE A 150 20.99 -11.81 -6.10
C ILE A 150 21.93 -12.47 -7.12
N THR A 151 21.88 -13.79 -7.27
CA THR A 151 22.72 -14.49 -8.26
C THR A 151 22.32 -14.09 -9.68
N LEU A 152 21.02 -13.91 -9.95
CA LEU A 152 20.54 -13.38 -11.22
C LEU A 152 21.02 -11.96 -11.51
N GLU A 153 20.91 -11.04 -10.54
CA GLU A 153 21.39 -9.66 -10.70
C GLU A 153 22.88 -9.61 -11.02
N LYS A 154 23.71 -10.40 -10.31
CA LYS A 154 25.14 -10.52 -10.59
C LYS A 154 25.38 -11.06 -11.99
N ARG A 155 24.66 -12.12 -12.36
CA ARG A 155 24.78 -12.74 -13.68
C ARG A 155 24.44 -11.74 -14.80
N GLU A 156 23.42 -10.91 -14.62
CA GLU A 156 23.05 -9.85 -15.55
C GLU A 156 24.13 -8.74 -15.64
N GLU A 157 24.76 -8.37 -14.52
CA GLU A 157 25.90 -7.45 -14.52
C GLU A 157 27.08 -8.00 -15.34
N TYR A 158 27.43 -9.27 -15.14
CA TYR A 158 28.49 -9.93 -15.89
C TYR A 158 28.14 -10.06 -17.37
N TRP A 159 26.87 -10.35 -17.69
CA TRP A 159 26.36 -10.43 -19.04
C TRP A 159 26.48 -9.07 -19.76
N LYS A 160 25.99 -8.01 -19.14
CA LYS A 160 26.11 -6.63 -19.65
C LYS A 160 27.56 -6.25 -19.93
N ARG A 161 28.47 -6.54 -18.99
CA ARG A 161 29.91 -6.26 -19.16
C ARG A 161 30.53 -7.05 -20.31
N LYS A 162 30.08 -8.29 -20.54
CA LYS A 162 30.49 -9.11 -21.69
C LYS A 162 29.99 -8.48 -22.99
N THR A 163 28.72 -8.08 -23.08
CA THR A 163 28.16 -7.42 -24.27
C THR A 163 28.88 -6.10 -24.58
N GLU A 164 29.20 -5.28 -23.57
CA GLU A 164 29.98 -4.05 -23.76
C GLU A 164 31.42 -4.30 -24.28
N LEU A 165 32.02 -5.46 -24.00
CA LEU A 165 33.30 -5.87 -24.59
C LEU A 165 33.13 -6.29 -26.05
N GLU A 166 32.04 -6.98 -26.39
CA GLU A 166 31.72 -7.40 -27.76
C GLU A 166 31.36 -6.21 -28.66
N GLU A 167 30.67 -5.20 -28.13
CA GLU A 167 30.41 -3.96 -28.87
C GLU A 167 31.70 -3.20 -29.19
N ARG A 168 32.65 -3.15 -28.24
CA ARG A 168 33.99 -2.57 -28.46
C ARG A 168 34.81 -3.36 -29.47
N GLU A 169 34.54 -4.65 -29.63
CA GLU A 169 35.18 -5.46 -30.67
C GLU A 169 34.79 -5.01 -32.08
N ASN A 170 33.56 -4.55 -32.26
CA ASN A 170 33.02 -4.09 -33.55
C ASN A 170 33.42 -2.64 -33.92
N ASP A 171 34.19 -1.93 -33.07
CA ASP A 171 34.63 -0.56 -33.35
C ASP A 171 35.73 -0.53 -34.44
N PRO A 172 35.53 0.18 -35.57
CA PRO A 172 36.53 0.34 -36.63
C PRO A 172 37.88 0.94 -36.17
N ASN A 173 37.91 1.66 -35.06
CA ASN A 173 39.11 2.26 -34.49
C ASN A 173 39.84 1.37 -33.46
N ARG A 174 39.33 0.17 -33.16
CA ARG A 174 39.87 -0.75 -32.13
C ARG A 174 41.38 -1.00 -32.25
N TYR A 175 41.89 -1.19 -33.47
CA TYR A 175 43.30 -1.51 -33.72
C TYR A 175 44.26 -0.31 -33.59
N LYS A 176 43.76 0.91 -33.35
CA LYS A 176 44.61 2.09 -33.13
C LYS A 176 45.24 2.14 -31.72
N ASN A 177 44.74 1.33 -30.78
CA ASN A 177 45.25 1.29 -29.42
C ASN A 177 46.53 0.43 -29.30
N ARG A 178 47.69 1.10 -29.18
CA ARG A 178 48.97 0.47 -28.82
C ARG A 178 49.04 0.24 -27.30
N GLY A 179 49.52 -0.93 -26.84
CA GLY A 179 49.80 -1.18 -25.41
C GLY A 179 49.20 -2.43 -24.76
N GLY A 180 48.81 -3.45 -25.53
CA GLY A 180 48.34 -4.74 -24.97
C GLY A 180 46.91 -4.72 -24.42
N THR A 181 46.14 -3.67 -24.70
CA THR A 181 44.73 -3.54 -24.32
C THR A 181 43.87 -4.68 -24.86
N LEU A 182 44.08 -5.08 -26.11
CA LEU A 182 43.36 -6.21 -26.75
C LEU A 182 43.56 -7.53 -26.01
N LEU A 183 44.77 -7.79 -25.51
CA LEU A 183 45.06 -9.01 -24.76
C LEU A 183 44.38 -8.99 -23.38
N LYS A 184 44.27 -7.81 -22.75
CA LYS A 184 43.54 -7.64 -21.48
C LYS A 184 42.04 -7.83 -21.68
N GLU A 185 41.46 -7.24 -22.73
CA GLU A 185 40.06 -7.42 -23.13
C GLU A 185 39.74 -8.89 -23.39
N GLU A 186 40.61 -9.58 -24.14
CA GLU A 186 40.44 -11.00 -24.44
C GLU A 186 40.55 -11.89 -23.19
N LYS A 187 41.49 -11.58 -22.28
CA LYS A 187 41.60 -12.27 -21.00
C LYS A 187 40.39 -12.02 -20.11
N GLU A 188 39.88 -10.79 -20.09
CA GLU A 188 38.67 -10.41 -19.36
C GLU A 188 37.45 -11.15 -19.91
N ARG A 189 37.26 -11.17 -21.22
CA ARG A 189 36.19 -11.90 -21.92
C ARG A 189 36.19 -13.38 -21.56
N ASN A 190 37.34 -14.05 -21.67
CA ASN A 190 37.46 -15.46 -21.31
C ASN A 190 37.17 -15.70 -19.82
N GLY A 191 37.57 -14.77 -18.94
CA GLY A 191 37.23 -14.80 -17.53
C GLY A 191 35.74 -14.64 -17.26
N LEU A 192 35.07 -13.70 -17.95
CA LEU A 192 33.63 -13.44 -17.85
C LEU A 192 32.82 -14.64 -18.35
N THR A 193 33.16 -15.20 -19.51
CA THR A 193 32.48 -16.39 -20.07
C THR A 193 32.57 -17.58 -19.12
N LYS A 194 33.73 -17.80 -18.49
CA LYS A 194 33.89 -18.87 -17.50
C LYS A 194 33.01 -18.64 -16.27
N LYS A 195 33.01 -17.41 -15.73
CA LYS A 195 32.18 -17.05 -14.57
C LYS A 195 30.69 -17.12 -14.85
N LEU A 196 30.25 -16.66 -16.02
CA LEU A 196 28.86 -16.75 -16.45
C LEU A 196 28.40 -18.20 -16.50
N ARG A 197 29.20 -19.09 -17.10
CA ARG A 197 28.88 -20.53 -17.12
C ARG A 197 28.79 -21.15 -15.73
N GLU A 198 29.67 -20.74 -14.81
CA GLU A 198 29.62 -21.19 -13.40
C GLU A 198 28.32 -20.71 -12.72
N MET A 199 27.94 -19.44 -12.92
CA MET A 199 26.69 -18.87 -12.40
C MET A 199 25.44 -19.49 -13.03
N ASP A 200 25.45 -19.78 -14.33
CA ASP A 200 24.32 -20.40 -15.02
C ASP A 200 24.06 -21.80 -14.45
N LEU A 201 25.10 -22.58 -14.13
CA LEU A 201 24.96 -23.89 -13.46
C LEU A 201 24.42 -23.75 -12.03
N GLU A 202 24.94 -22.78 -11.26
CA GLU A 202 24.47 -22.47 -9.90
C GLU A 202 22.99 -22.05 -9.91
N LEU A 203 22.60 -21.17 -10.85
CA LEU A 203 21.23 -20.72 -11.01
C LEU A 203 20.27 -21.86 -11.36
N LEU A 204 20.67 -22.78 -12.24
CA LEU A 204 19.87 -23.96 -12.58
C LEU A 204 19.68 -24.89 -11.36
N GLU A 205 20.71 -25.04 -10.52
CA GLU A 205 20.61 -25.84 -9.30
C GLU A 205 19.66 -25.23 -8.27
N ILE A 206 19.80 -23.92 -8.01
CA ILE A 206 18.93 -23.19 -7.08
C ILE A 206 17.48 -23.17 -7.60
N ALA A 207 17.29 -22.94 -8.91
CA ALA A 207 15.96 -22.91 -9.54
C ALA A 207 15.26 -24.27 -9.45
N ARG A 208 15.99 -25.37 -9.65
CA ARG A 208 15.45 -26.72 -9.46
C ARG A 208 15.02 -26.94 -8.00
N GLY A 209 15.83 -26.50 -7.04
CA GLY A 209 15.46 -26.56 -5.62
C GLY A 209 14.18 -25.78 -5.30
N TYR A 210 14.00 -24.62 -5.94
CA TYR A 210 12.76 -23.84 -5.83
C TYR A 210 11.55 -24.57 -6.43
N GLU A 211 11.71 -25.17 -7.61
CA GLU A 211 10.66 -25.94 -8.30
C GLU A 211 10.18 -27.13 -7.49
N GLU A 212 11.10 -27.87 -6.89
CA GLU A 212 10.79 -29.03 -6.03
C GLU A 212 9.98 -28.61 -4.80
N GLN A 213 10.27 -27.44 -4.22
CA GLN A 213 9.56 -26.94 -3.04
C GLN A 213 8.20 -26.32 -3.37
N ASN A 214 8.10 -25.60 -4.49
CA ASN A 214 6.93 -24.76 -4.80
C ASN A 214 6.03 -25.36 -5.88
N ASN A 215 6.40 -26.50 -6.49
CA ASN A 215 5.70 -27.15 -7.60
C ASN A 215 5.44 -26.21 -8.80
N ARG A 216 6.29 -25.19 -8.98
CA ARG A 216 6.21 -24.21 -10.07
C ARG A 216 7.59 -23.66 -10.42
N PRO A 217 7.86 -23.35 -11.70
CA PRO A 217 9.11 -22.72 -12.10
C PRO A 217 9.29 -21.35 -11.45
N PHE A 218 10.54 -20.99 -11.17
CA PHE A 218 10.88 -19.63 -10.80
C PHE A 218 10.82 -18.75 -12.04
N LEU A 219 10.06 -17.66 -11.94
CA LEU A 219 9.93 -16.68 -13.02
C LEU A 219 10.68 -15.40 -12.65
N SER A 220 11.45 -14.90 -13.60
CA SER A 220 12.16 -13.62 -13.51
C SER A 220 11.94 -12.88 -14.83
N TRP A 221 11.43 -11.65 -14.75
CA TRP A 221 11.01 -10.83 -15.89
C TRP A 221 10.06 -11.57 -16.85
N GLY A 222 9.20 -12.45 -16.31
CA GLY A 222 8.25 -13.25 -17.07
C GLY A 222 8.87 -14.42 -17.85
N ARG A 223 10.10 -14.82 -17.53
CA ARG A 223 10.81 -15.95 -18.15
C ARG A 223 11.32 -16.91 -17.09
N THR A 224 11.44 -18.18 -17.46
CA THR A 224 12.10 -19.18 -16.59
C THR A 224 13.61 -18.97 -16.60
N ILE A 225 14.31 -19.49 -15.59
CA ILE A 225 15.78 -19.42 -15.53
C ILE A 225 16.44 -20.05 -16.77
N PRO A 226 16.03 -21.25 -17.25
CA PRO A 226 16.54 -21.81 -18.49
C PRO A 226 16.37 -20.88 -19.70
N ASP A 227 15.20 -20.25 -19.84
CA ASP A 227 14.92 -19.33 -20.96
C ASP A 227 15.79 -18.07 -20.93
N ILE A 228 16.16 -17.59 -19.73
CA ILE A 228 17.07 -16.45 -19.54
C ILE A 228 18.48 -16.83 -19.97
N ILE A 229 18.91 -18.06 -19.65
CA ILE A 229 20.23 -18.56 -19.99
C ILE A 229 20.37 -18.81 -21.49
N GLU A 230 19.35 -19.40 -22.14
CA GLU A 230 19.40 -19.72 -23.59
C GLU A 230 19.40 -18.49 -24.50
N LYS A 231 18.80 -17.37 -24.08
CA LYS A 231 18.68 -16.15 -24.89
C LYS A 231 19.88 -15.20 -24.84
N THR A 232 20.89 -15.55 -24.05
CA THR A 232 22.12 -14.78 -23.84
C THR A 232 23.32 -15.61 -24.25
#